data_AF-A0A953PM63-F1
#
_entry.id   AF-A0A953PM63-F1
#
_cell.length_a   1.000
_cell.length_b   1.000
_cell.length_c   1.000
_cell.angle_alpha   90.00
_cell.angle_beta   90.00
_cell.angle_gamma   90.00
#
_symmetry.space_group_name_H-M   'P 1'
#
loop_
_entity.id
_entity.type
_entity.pdbx_description
1 polymer ?
#
loop_
_entity_poly.entity_id
_entity_poly.type
_entity_poly.pdbx_seq_one_letter_code
_entity_poly.pdbx_strand_id
1 'polypeptide(L)'
;MTRFRLADLDAAQGREGSAGLDRQRYVCIAAGKAAAPMAKAAASVLKNRLRAGLLAAPAAEAFGSFDAIPAGHPVPDAGSERAGRQALDMAASLQPDETLLVLLSGGASALLAVPADGLSLDDKQRATVQLLRAGADIHALNTVRKHLSAIKGGWLASRSAGPVRTFVISDVVGDDVSVIASGPTVPDPSTFAEARQLLDRYGGAPAYPAAVVARLDRGARGEVPETPKPMYPRLVRSDIKVIGSRRDAMLGAQGRALGLGYEVVRIEEPVIGEARVSALAHVRAAVASAQDRPRPLCIVSSGETTVNVTGHGKGGRNQEFALAAAELLGTGLGSSPGRDPSPMALASVGTDGVDGPTDAAGAMVDSTTIARAEREGLRPDRFLSDNNAYAFFSALGDLIHTGPTGTNVGDLQVILLA
;
A
#
# COMPACT_ATOMS: atom_id res chain seq x y z
N MET A 1 -2.38 -15.52 4.31
CA MET A 1 -3.65 -15.60 3.54
C MET A 1 -4.79 -15.10 4.40
N THR A 2 -5.14 -13.82 4.25
CA THR A 2 -6.32 -13.22 4.87
C THR A 2 -7.56 -13.92 4.30
N ARG A 3 -8.27 -14.68 5.15
CA ARG A 3 -9.49 -15.38 4.73
C ARG A 3 -10.64 -14.38 4.72
N PHE A 4 -10.99 -13.86 3.55
CA PHE A 4 -12.29 -13.21 3.32
C PHE A 4 -13.41 -14.22 3.63
N ARG A 5 -14.24 -13.98 4.64
CA ARG A 5 -15.33 -14.91 5.05
C ARG A 5 -16.69 -14.27 4.79
N LEU A 6 -17.71 -15.12 4.63
CA LEU A 6 -19.13 -14.69 4.65
C LEU A 6 -19.44 -13.80 5.86
N ALA A 7 -18.89 -14.15 7.02
CA ALA A 7 -19.03 -13.37 8.26
C ALA A 7 -18.54 -11.91 8.14
N ASP A 8 -17.62 -11.59 7.22
CA ASP A 8 -17.19 -10.21 6.97
C ASP A 8 -18.27 -9.41 6.22
N LEU A 9 -19.10 -10.08 5.41
CA LEU A 9 -20.29 -9.50 4.80
C LEU A 9 -21.44 -9.40 5.82
N ASP A 10 -21.56 -10.36 6.72
CA ASP A 10 -22.64 -10.44 7.72
C ASP A 10 -22.46 -9.42 8.87
N ALA A 11 -21.24 -9.26 9.39
CA ALA A 11 -20.91 -8.31 10.45
C ALA A 11 -21.12 -6.85 10.02
N ALA A 12 -20.94 -6.55 8.72
CA ALA A 12 -21.20 -5.24 8.15
C ALA A 12 -22.71 -4.92 8.00
N GLN A 13 -23.58 -5.92 8.11
CA GLN A 13 -25.03 -5.78 7.91
C GLN A 13 -25.84 -5.65 9.20
N GLY A 14 -25.29 -5.96 10.37
CA GLY A 14 -26.02 -5.89 11.65
C GLY A 14 -27.30 -6.73 11.70
N ARG A 15 -27.39 -7.80 10.91
CA ARG A 15 -28.61 -8.62 10.76
C ARG A 15 -28.40 -10.04 11.28
N GLU A 16 -29.04 -10.36 12.40
CA GLU A 16 -29.34 -11.74 12.79
C GLU A 16 -30.55 -12.23 11.98
N GLY A 17 -30.34 -13.03 10.93
CA GLY A 17 -31.45 -13.69 10.21
C GLY A 17 -31.09 -14.24 8.83
N SER A 18 -31.16 -15.56 8.66
CA SER A 18 -30.73 -16.30 7.46
C SER A 18 -31.69 -16.23 6.26
N ALA A 19 -32.93 -15.75 6.42
CA ALA A 19 -33.98 -15.88 5.40
C ALA A 19 -33.96 -14.81 4.28
N GLY A 20 -33.24 -13.69 4.47
CA GLY A 20 -33.15 -12.60 3.48
C GLY A 20 -31.91 -12.63 2.58
N LEU A 21 -30.94 -13.51 2.87
CA LEU A 21 -29.58 -13.49 2.31
C LEU A 21 -29.43 -14.26 0.99
N ASP A 22 -30.39 -15.13 0.66
CA ASP A 22 -30.35 -16.00 -0.53
C ASP A 22 -30.78 -15.25 -1.81
N ARG A 23 -31.26 -14.01 -1.69
CA ARG A 23 -31.68 -13.15 -2.81
C ARG A 23 -30.73 -11.98 -3.12
N GLN A 24 -29.77 -11.70 -2.25
CA GLN A 24 -28.90 -10.53 -2.41
C GLN A 24 -27.84 -10.79 -3.50
N ARG A 25 -27.89 -10.03 -4.59
CA ARG A 25 -26.90 -10.10 -5.67
C ARG A 25 -25.82 -9.02 -5.52
N TYR A 26 -24.63 -9.36 -5.98
CA TYR A 26 -23.44 -8.54 -5.87
C TYR A 26 -22.85 -8.25 -7.24
N VAL A 27 -22.37 -7.02 -7.39
CA VAL A 27 -21.45 -6.63 -8.46
C VAL A 27 -20.12 -6.32 -7.79
N CYS A 28 -19.03 -6.91 -8.27
CA CYS A 28 -17.73 -6.79 -7.63
C CYS A 28 -16.76 -5.98 -8.49
N ILE A 29 -16.05 -5.03 -7.88
CA ILE A 29 -14.94 -4.30 -8.51
C ILE A 29 -13.71 -4.55 -7.65
N ALA A 30 -12.68 -5.17 -8.22
CA ALA A 30 -11.42 -5.44 -7.55
C ALA A 30 -10.27 -4.69 -8.24
N ALA A 31 -9.51 -3.89 -7.47
CA ALA A 31 -8.39 -3.13 -8.00
C ALA A 31 -7.20 -3.07 -7.03
N GLY A 32 -5.98 -3.15 -7.57
CA GLY A 32 -4.74 -3.15 -6.79
C GLY A 32 -3.88 -4.40 -6.99
N LYS A 33 -2.68 -4.42 -6.41
CA LYS A 33 -1.72 -5.53 -6.49
C LYS A 33 -2.30 -6.86 -5.96
N ALA A 34 -3.19 -6.78 -4.96
CA ALA A 34 -3.86 -7.95 -4.37
C ALA A 34 -5.26 -8.22 -4.95
N ALA A 35 -5.65 -7.52 -6.02
CA ALA A 35 -7.02 -7.60 -6.55
C ALA A 35 -7.39 -9.00 -7.03
N ALA A 36 -6.49 -9.71 -7.70
CA ALA A 36 -6.75 -11.06 -8.22
C ALA A 36 -7.06 -12.08 -7.11
N PRO A 37 -6.24 -12.25 -6.05
CA PRO A 37 -6.60 -13.14 -4.96
C PRO A 37 -7.84 -12.69 -4.19
N MET A 38 -8.06 -11.38 -4.00
CA MET A 38 -9.29 -10.86 -3.39
C MET A 38 -10.54 -11.22 -4.21
N ALA A 39 -10.48 -11.03 -5.53
CA ALA A 39 -11.57 -11.37 -6.45
C ALA A 39 -11.85 -12.88 -6.47
N LYS A 40 -10.82 -13.73 -6.46
CA LYS A 40 -10.96 -15.19 -6.35
C LYS A 40 -11.65 -15.60 -5.05
N ALA A 41 -11.28 -14.97 -3.93
CA ALA A 41 -11.93 -15.22 -2.64
C ALA A 41 -13.41 -14.78 -2.65
N ALA A 42 -13.70 -13.60 -3.22
CA ALA A 42 -15.07 -13.11 -3.37
C ALA A 42 -15.92 -14.02 -4.26
N ALA A 43 -15.39 -14.49 -5.39
CA ALA A 43 -16.08 -15.44 -6.27
C ALA A 43 -16.41 -16.76 -5.54
N SER A 44 -15.47 -17.29 -4.75
CA SER A 44 -15.67 -18.52 -3.96
C SER A 44 -16.75 -18.38 -2.88
N VAL A 45 -16.79 -17.21 -2.24
CA VAL A 45 -17.76 -16.89 -1.17
C VAL A 45 -19.16 -16.56 -1.72
N LEU A 46 -19.22 -15.77 -2.80
CA LEU A 46 -20.49 -15.28 -3.35
C LEU A 46 -21.14 -16.29 -4.30
N LYS A 47 -20.35 -17.09 -5.00
CA LYS A 47 -20.82 -18.11 -5.96
C LYS A 47 -21.85 -17.52 -6.94
N ASN A 48 -23.05 -18.11 -7.00
CA ASN A 48 -24.18 -17.70 -7.85
C ASN A 48 -24.75 -16.31 -7.51
N ARG A 49 -24.38 -15.71 -6.37
CA ARG A 49 -24.79 -14.34 -6.01
C ARG A 49 -23.95 -13.25 -6.68
N LEU A 50 -22.80 -13.60 -7.27
CA LEU A 50 -21.98 -12.66 -8.04
C LEU A 50 -22.55 -12.51 -9.45
N ARG A 51 -23.20 -11.37 -9.73
CA ARG A 51 -23.77 -11.06 -11.05
C ARG A 51 -22.69 -10.73 -12.08
N ALA A 52 -21.73 -9.90 -11.71
CA ALA A 52 -20.66 -9.43 -12.58
C ALA A 52 -19.45 -8.99 -11.74
N GLY A 53 -18.25 -9.10 -12.31
CA GLY A 53 -16.99 -8.75 -11.70
C GLY A 53 -16.08 -7.96 -12.64
N LEU A 54 -15.34 -7.00 -12.10
CA LEU A 54 -14.22 -6.33 -12.77
C LEU A 54 -12.95 -6.53 -11.95
N LEU A 55 -11.86 -6.93 -12.61
CA LEU A 55 -10.52 -7.06 -12.06
C LEU A 55 -9.56 -6.10 -12.78
N ALA A 56 -9.02 -5.12 -12.05
CA ALA A 56 -8.01 -4.20 -12.54
C ALA A 56 -6.68 -4.38 -11.78
N ALA A 57 -5.65 -4.87 -12.47
CA ALA A 57 -4.33 -5.13 -11.89
C ALA A 57 -3.22 -4.97 -12.96
N PRO A 58 -1.94 -4.82 -12.58
CA PRO A 58 -0.83 -4.71 -13.55
C PRO A 58 -0.77 -5.91 -14.51
N ALA A 59 -0.97 -7.11 -13.98
CA ALA A 59 -1.23 -8.32 -14.73
C ALA A 59 -2.59 -8.86 -14.28
N ALA A 60 -3.52 -9.02 -15.22
CA ALA A 60 -4.88 -9.41 -14.93
C ALA A 60 -5.37 -10.40 -16.00
N GLU A 61 -5.97 -11.49 -15.55
CA GLU A 61 -6.59 -12.51 -16.40
C GLU A 61 -8.05 -12.68 -15.98
N ALA A 62 -8.94 -12.78 -16.97
CA ALA A 62 -10.35 -12.96 -16.73
C ALA A 62 -10.62 -14.35 -16.14
N PHE A 63 -11.58 -14.45 -15.23
CA PHE A 63 -11.98 -15.75 -14.66
C PHE A 63 -13.41 -15.71 -14.13
N GLY A 64 -14.16 -16.79 -14.36
CA GLY A 64 -15.56 -16.86 -13.91
C GLY A 64 -16.38 -15.66 -14.40
N SER A 65 -17.01 -14.94 -13.46
CA SER A 65 -17.79 -13.73 -13.75
C SER A 65 -16.95 -12.43 -13.77
N PHE A 66 -15.63 -12.51 -13.64
CA PHE A 66 -14.73 -11.35 -13.65
C PHE A 66 -14.13 -11.11 -15.02
N ASP A 67 -14.47 -9.96 -15.61
CA ASP A 67 -13.69 -9.37 -16.70
C ASP A 67 -12.41 -8.76 -16.13
N ALA A 68 -11.30 -8.92 -16.85
CA ALA A 68 -10.00 -8.43 -16.42
C ALA A 68 -9.47 -7.36 -17.36
N ILE A 69 -8.97 -6.26 -16.78
CA ILE A 69 -8.30 -5.18 -17.51
C ILE A 69 -6.91 -5.00 -16.92
N PRO A 70 -5.85 -5.36 -17.67
CA PRO A 70 -4.50 -4.93 -17.37
C PRO A 70 -4.42 -3.40 -17.36
N ALA A 71 -3.87 -2.83 -16.29
CA ALA A 71 -3.82 -1.39 -16.07
C ALA A 71 -2.47 -0.95 -15.49
N GLY A 72 -2.08 0.29 -15.81
CA GLY A 72 -0.78 0.85 -15.45
C GLY A 72 -0.62 1.16 -13.95
N HIS A 73 0.56 0.79 -13.43
CA HIS A 73 1.05 1.14 -12.09
C HIS A 73 2.59 1.25 -12.13
N PRO A 74 3.23 2.26 -11.49
CA PRO A 74 2.65 3.27 -10.59
C PRO A 74 2.00 4.46 -11.30
N VAL A 75 2.24 4.62 -12.60
CA VAL A 75 1.63 5.68 -13.42
C VAL A 75 0.40 5.11 -14.13
N PRO A 76 -0.78 5.76 -14.04
CA PRO A 76 -1.99 5.27 -14.71
C PRO A 76 -1.84 5.33 -16.22
N ASP A 77 -2.44 4.41 -16.96
CA ASP A 77 -2.41 4.37 -18.43
C ASP A 77 -3.82 4.28 -19.05
N ALA A 78 -3.90 4.03 -20.36
CA ALA A 78 -5.19 3.84 -21.03
C ALA A 78 -5.99 2.64 -20.48
N GLY A 79 -5.32 1.59 -19.98
CA GLY A 79 -5.96 0.49 -19.28
C GLY A 79 -6.59 0.93 -17.96
N SER A 80 -5.89 1.77 -17.20
CA SER A 80 -6.41 2.37 -15.97
C SER A 80 -7.67 3.22 -16.19
N GLU A 81 -7.72 3.97 -17.30
CA GLU A 81 -8.89 4.76 -17.66
C GLU A 81 -10.07 3.89 -18.09
N ARG A 82 -9.83 2.88 -18.93
CA ARG A 82 -10.87 1.91 -19.31
C ARG A 82 -11.44 1.19 -18.10
N ALA A 83 -10.58 0.69 -17.21
CA ALA A 83 -11.00 0.03 -15.97
C ALA A 83 -11.82 0.96 -15.08
N GLY A 84 -11.39 2.21 -14.91
CA GLY A 84 -12.13 3.20 -14.15
C GLY A 84 -13.50 3.54 -14.75
N ARG A 85 -13.60 3.67 -16.08
CA ARG A 85 -14.88 3.95 -16.76
C ARG A 85 -15.85 2.77 -16.61
N GLN A 86 -15.37 1.54 -16.87
CA GLN A 86 -16.17 0.34 -16.68
C GLN A 86 -16.62 0.17 -15.21
N ALA A 87 -15.77 0.50 -14.24
CA ALA A 87 -16.15 0.52 -12.82
C ALA A 87 -17.32 1.47 -12.53
N LEU A 88 -17.30 2.68 -13.10
CA LEU A 88 -18.39 3.66 -12.97
C LEU A 88 -19.67 3.16 -13.63
N ASP A 89 -19.58 2.57 -14.82
CA ASP A 89 -20.73 2.02 -15.55
C ASP A 89 -21.36 0.85 -14.80
N MET A 90 -20.51 -0.05 -14.26
CA MET A 90 -20.96 -1.15 -13.41
C MET A 90 -21.68 -0.62 -12.16
N ALA A 91 -21.09 0.36 -11.46
CA ALA A 91 -21.71 1.00 -10.30
C ALA A 91 -23.07 1.64 -10.64
N ALA A 92 -23.18 2.30 -11.80
CA ALA A 92 -24.43 2.91 -12.26
C ALA A 92 -25.49 1.89 -12.69
N SER A 93 -25.10 0.68 -13.09
CA SER A 93 -26.02 -0.39 -13.52
C SER A 93 -26.72 -1.14 -12.37
N LEU A 94 -26.30 -0.90 -11.12
CA LEU A 94 -26.85 -1.62 -9.96
C LEU A 94 -28.32 -1.33 -9.76
N GLN A 95 -29.07 -2.39 -9.47
CA GLN A 95 -30.44 -2.25 -8.95
C GLN A 95 -30.40 -1.91 -7.45
N PRO A 96 -31.44 -1.26 -6.88
CA PRO A 96 -31.44 -0.82 -5.47
C PRO A 96 -31.29 -1.93 -4.42
N ASP A 97 -31.61 -3.18 -4.78
CA ASP A 97 -31.49 -4.40 -3.98
C ASP A 97 -30.15 -5.13 -4.18
N GLU A 98 -29.34 -4.71 -5.14
CA GLU A 98 -27.98 -5.21 -5.36
C GLU A 98 -26.97 -4.47 -4.51
N THR A 99 -25.82 -5.11 -4.23
CA THR A 99 -24.73 -4.50 -3.46
C THR A 99 -23.48 -4.37 -4.32
N LEU A 100 -22.86 -3.19 -4.28
CA LEU A 100 -21.56 -2.97 -4.89
C LEU A 100 -20.49 -3.41 -3.90
N LEU A 101 -19.77 -4.49 -4.23
CA LEU A 101 -18.61 -4.94 -3.49
C LEU A 101 -17.36 -4.34 -4.12
N VAL A 102 -16.60 -3.55 -3.38
CA VAL A 102 -15.36 -2.92 -3.85
C VAL A 102 -14.19 -3.49 -3.07
N LEU A 103 -13.22 -4.10 -3.76
CA LEU A 103 -12.05 -4.74 -3.19
C LEU A 103 -10.82 -3.93 -3.59
N LEU A 104 -10.19 -3.24 -2.65
CA LEU A 104 -9.06 -2.36 -2.91
C LEU A 104 -7.80 -2.87 -2.24
N SER A 105 -6.67 -2.70 -2.92
CA SER A 105 -5.34 -2.91 -2.35
C SER A 105 -4.35 -1.89 -2.91
N GLY A 106 -3.10 -1.94 -2.44
CA GLY A 106 -2.01 -1.10 -2.91
C GLY A 106 -1.99 -0.90 -4.43
N GLY A 107 -1.80 0.34 -4.87
CA GLY A 107 -1.77 0.71 -6.29
C GLY A 107 -3.12 0.98 -6.96
N ALA A 108 -4.25 0.71 -6.30
CA ALA A 108 -5.60 0.92 -6.87
C ALA A 108 -5.84 2.36 -7.39
N SER A 109 -5.19 3.37 -6.80
CA SER A 109 -5.31 4.76 -7.23
C SER A 109 -4.79 5.00 -8.66
N ALA A 110 -3.76 4.27 -9.10
CA ALA A 110 -3.27 4.30 -10.48
C ALA A 110 -4.08 3.38 -11.39
N LEU A 111 -4.54 2.23 -10.90
CA LEU A 111 -5.25 1.22 -11.70
C LEU A 111 -6.71 1.61 -12.01
N LEU A 112 -7.35 2.45 -11.19
CA LEU A 112 -8.68 3.01 -11.43
C LEU A 112 -8.58 4.53 -11.57
N ALA A 113 -8.38 5.01 -12.79
CA ALA A 113 -8.08 6.42 -13.04
C ALA A 113 -8.95 7.01 -14.15
N VAL A 114 -10.02 7.72 -13.77
CA VAL A 114 -10.86 8.45 -14.73
C VAL A 114 -10.61 9.95 -14.59
N PRO A 115 -10.11 10.64 -15.62
CA PRO A 115 -10.04 12.09 -15.63
C PRO A 115 -11.44 12.70 -15.50
N ALA A 116 -11.53 13.81 -14.79
CA ALA A 116 -12.79 14.53 -14.75
C ALA A 116 -13.05 15.23 -16.10
N ASP A 117 -14.32 15.54 -16.39
CA ASP A 117 -14.73 16.13 -17.66
C ASP A 117 -13.90 17.38 -17.98
N GLY A 118 -13.40 17.44 -19.22
CA GLY A 118 -12.51 18.50 -19.71
C GLY A 118 -11.02 18.30 -19.40
N LEU A 119 -10.62 17.20 -18.74
CA LEU A 119 -9.23 16.84 -18.52
C LEU A 119 -8.84 15.57 -19.28
N SER A 120 -7.58 15.51 -19.72
CA SER A 120 -6.97 14.27 -20.19
C SER A 120 -6.31 13.48 -19.05
N LEU A 121 -5.96 12.22 -19.32
CA LEU A 121 -5.14 11.43 -18.39
C LEU A 121 -3.74 12.03 -18.21
N ASP A 122 -3.16 12.53 -19.30
CA ASP A 122 -1.87 13.19 -19.30
C ASP A 122 -1.85 14.46 -18.43
N ASP A 123 -2.92 15.27 -18.44
CA ASP A 123 -3.05 16.42 -17.55
C ASP A 123 -2.93 16.02 -16.07
N LYS A 124 -3.58 14.90 -15.69
CA LYS A 124 -3.51 14.37 -14.32
C LYS A 124 -2.14 13.83 -13.98
N GLN A 125 -1.50 13.13 -14.91
CA GLN A 125 -0.14 12.62 -14.72
C GLN A 125 0.83 13.78 -14.49
N ARG A 126 0.81 14.80 -15.36
CA ARG A 126 1.67 15.98 -15.25
C ARG A 126 1.46 16.74 -13.94
N ALA A 127 0.20 16.99 -13.54
CA ALA A 127 -0.09 17.64 -12.27
C ALA A 127 0.39 16.80 -11.06
N THR A 128 0.24 15.48 -11.11
CA THR A 128 0.73 14.56 -10.07
C THR A 128 2.25 14.59 -9.97
N VAL A 129 2.95 14.50 -11.11
CA VAL A 129 4.42 14.58 -11.16
C VAL A 129 4.92 15.92 -10.61
N GLN A 130 4.25 17.02 -10.95
CA GLN A 130 4.64 18.34 -10.45
C GLN A 130 4.47 18.45 -8.93
N LEU A 131 3.36 17.99 -8.37
CA LEU A 131 3.14 17.98 -6.91
C LEU A 131 4.22 17.17 -6.19
N LEU A 132 4.54 15.97 -6.71
CA LEU A 132 5.58 15.12 -6.15
C LEU A 132 6.96 15.79 -6.20
N ARG A 133 7.32 16.41 -7.33
CA ARG A 133 8.59 17.15 -7.48
C ARG A 133 8.68 18.35 -6.54
N ALA A 134 7.56 19.00 -6.27
CA ALA A 134 7.47 20.11 -5.33
C ALA A 134 7.43 19.67 -3.86
N GLY A 135 7.55 18.37 -3.56
CA GLY A 135 7.54 17.85 -2.19
C GLY A 135 6.18 17.90 -1.51
N ALA A 136 5.08 17.83 -2.27
CA ALA A 136 3.74 17.76 -1.70
C ALA A 136 3.58 16.49 -0.85
N ASP A 137 3.04 16.68 0.36
CA ASP A 137 2.67 15.55 1.20
C ASP A 137 1.48 14.77 0.62
N ILE A 138 1.21 13.60 1.19
CA ILE A 138 0.16 12.70 0.69
C ILE A 138 -1.24 13.33 0.79
N HIS A 139 -1.48 14.19 1.77
CA HIS A 139 -2.75 14.86 1.95
C HIS A 139 -2.98 15.88 0.83
N ALA A 140 -2.01 16.77 0.61
CA ALA A 140 -2.02 17.75 -0.47
C ALA A 140 -2.19 17.08 -1.84
N LEU A 141 -1.40 16.04 -2.09
CA LEU A 141 -1.45 15.26 -3.32
C LEU A 141 -2.85 14.68 -3.56
N ASN A 142 -3.43 14.03 -2.55
CA ASN A 142 -4.75 13.41 -2.69
C ASN A 142 -5.88 14.44 -2.81
N THR A 143 -5.80 15.57 -2.10
CA THR A 143 -6.75 16.68 -2.24
C THR A 143 -6.82 17.12 -3.70
N VAL A 144 -5.69 17.45 -4.34
CA VAL A 144 -5.70 17.83 -5.76
C VAL A 144 -6.19 16.67 -6.65
N ARG A 145 -5.69 15.45 -6.45
CA ARG A 145 -6.05 14.29 -7.29
C ARG A 145 -7.54 13.95 -7.27
N LYS A 146 -8.23 14.11 -6.13
CA LYS A 146 -9.67 13.89 -6.00
C LYS A 146 -10.47 14.88 -6.86
N HIS A 147 -10.12 16.17 -6.80
CA HIS A 147 -10.79 17.24 -7.55
C HIS A 147 -10.54 17.19 -9.07
N LEU A 148 -9.48 16.50 -9.51
CA LEU A 148 -9.20 16.24 -10.93
C LEU A 148 -9.78 14.89 -11.43
N SER A 149 -10.60 14.20 -10.64
CA SER A 149 -11.04 12.82 -10.93
C SER A 149 -12.55 12.69 -11.01
N ALA A 150 -13.03 11.84 -11.92
CA ALA A 150 -14.43 11.43 -12.00
C ALA A 150 -14.77 10.17 -11.19
N ILE A 151 -13.78 9.54 -10.55
CA ILE A 151 -13.96 8.28 -9.79
C ILE A 151 -13.48 8.33 -8.33
N LYS A 152 -12.58 9.27 -8.00
CA LYS A 152 -11.96 9.37 -6.66
C LYS A 152 -12.81 10.27 -5.75
N GLY A 153 -12.56 10.28 -4.44
CA GLY A 153 -13.28 11.15 -3.51
C GLY A 153 -14.78 10.87 -3.45
N GLY A 154 -15.17 9.60 -3.44
CA GLY A 154 -16.54 9.16 -3.27
C GLY A 154 -17.34 9.02 -4.56
N TRP A 155 -16.81 9.46 -5.71
CA TRP A 155 -17.54 9.42 -6.98
C TRP A 155 -17.92 8.01 -7.44
N LEU A 156 -17.14 6.96 -7.12
CA LEU A 156 -17.55 5.60 -7.47
C LEU A 156 -18.78 5.18 -6.66
N ALA A 157 -18.75 5.37 -5.34
CA ALA A 157 -19.89 5.04 -4.48
C ALA A 157 -21.13 5.87 -4.83
N SER A 158 -20.96 7.13 -5.20
CA SER A 158 -22.08 8.00 -5.57
C SER A 158 -22.80 7.58 -6.86
N ARG A 159 -22.21 6.71 -7.69
CA ARG A 159 -22.90 6.15 -8.86
C ARG A 159 -23.82 4.99 -8.51
N SER A 160 -23.59 4.33 -7.37
CA SER A 160 -24.41 3.20 -6.94
C SER A 160 -25.81 3.63 -6.51
N ALA A 161 -26.82 2.86 -6.93
CA ALA A 161 -28.18 2.94 -6.38
C ALA A 161 -28.37 2.05 -5.14
N GLY A 162 -27.57 0.98 -5.04
CA GLY A 162 -27.56 0.04 -3.91
C GLY A 162 -26.47 0.36 -2.88
N PRO A 163 -26.41 -0.39 -1.76
CA PRO A 163 -25.34 -0.28 -0.78
C PRO A 163 -23.95 -0.53 -1.39
N VAL A 164 -22.93 0.12 -0.82
CA VAL A 164 -21.54 -0.08 -1.22
C VAL A 164 -20.77 -0.65 -0.03
N ARG A 165 -20.08 -1.77 -0.24
CA ARG A 165 -19.22 -2.40 0.77
C ARG A 165 -17.80 -2.45 0.24
N THR A 166 -16.89 -1.78 0.93
CA THR A 166 -15.49 -1.68 0.53
C THR A 166 -14.64 -2.51 1.49
N PHE A 167 -13.86 -3.45 0.96
CA PHE A 167 -12.83 -4.14 1.71
C PHE A 167 -11.45 -3.76 1.19
N VAL A 168 -10.57 -3.46 2.13
CA VAL A 168 -9.26 -2.86 1.82
C VAL A 168 -8.13 -3.67 2.43
N ILE A 169 -7.11 -3.96 1.63
CA ILE A 169 -5.77 -4.33 2.10
C ILE A 169 -4.92 -3.06 2.04
N SER A 170 -4.56 -2.54 3.21
CA SER A 170 -3.86 -1.27 3.36
C SER A 170 -2.35 -1.48 3.33
N ASP A 171 -1.69 -0.77 2.42
CA ASP A 171 -0.25 -0.53 2.43
C ASP A 171 0.10 0.87 2.96
N VAL A 172 -0.87 1.60 3.53
CA VAL A 172 -0.66 2.96 4.06
C VAL A 172 -0.40 2.89 5.56
N VAL A 173 0.70 3.51 6.01
CA VAL A 173 0.99 3.65 7.44
C VAL A 173 -0.16 4.39 8.13
N GLY A 174 -0.78 3.74 9.14
CA GLY A 174 -1.90 4.29 9.90
C GLY A 174 -3.29 3.91 9.37
N ASP A 175 -3.38 3.20 8.25
CA ASP A 175 -4.63 2.65 7.71
C ASP A 175 -5.73 3.70 7.44
N ASP A 176 -5.36 4.95 7.14
CA ASP A 176 -6.32 6.01 6.84
C ASP A 176 -7.08 5.71 5.54
N VAL A 177 -8.34 5.31 5.69
CA VAL A 177 -9.25 4.94 4.60
C VAL A 177 -9.51 6.07 3.60
N SER A 178 -9.35 7.34 4.00
CA SER A 178 -9.51 8.49 3.10
C SER A 178 -8.32 8.65 2.15
N VAL A 179 -7.16 8.10 2.54
CA VAL A 179 -5.91 8.11 1.76
C VAL A 179 -5.85 6.89 0.84
N ILE A 180 -6.34 5.73 1.29
CA ILE A 180 -6.25 4.48 0.51
C ILE A 180 -7.03 4.60 -0.80
N ALA A 181 -6.35 4.31 -1.92
CA ALA A 181 -6.87 4.44 -3.29
C ALA A 181 -7.39 5.85 -3.66
N SER A 182 -7.11 6.89 -2.86
CA SER A 182 -7.75 8.21 -2.95
C SER A 182 -9.28 8.17 -2.74
N GLY A 183 -9.75 7.23 -1.93
CA GLY A 183 -11.12 7.15 -1.42
C GLY A 183 -12.22 7.14 -2.48
N PRO A 184 -12.24 6.23 -3.47
CA PRO A 184 -13.30 6.21 -4.50
C PRO A 184 -14.70 5.95 -3.91
N THR A 185 -14.77 5.33 -2.73
CA THR A 185 -16.01 4.98 -2.03
C THR A 185 -16.20 5.74 -0.70
N VAL A 186 -15.32 6.69 -0.40
CA VAL A 186 -15.28 7.44 0.87
C VAL A 186 -15.57 8.91 0.59
N PRO A 187 -16.37 9.60 1.42
CA PRO A 187 -16.62 11.02 1.23
C PRO A 187 -15.33 11.83 1.36
N ASP A 188 -15.25 12.92 0.61
CA ASP A 188 -14.09 13.81 0.60
C ASP A 188 -14.44 15.12 1.31
N PRO A 189 -13.85 15.43 2.48
CA PRO A 189 -14.10 16.69 3.18
C PRO A 189 -13.38 17.89 2.52
N SER A 190 -12.34 17.64 1.71
CA SER A 190 -11.56 18.71 1.10
C SER A 190 -12.31 19.43 -0.02
N THR A 191 -11.88 20.63 -0.40
CA THR A 191 -12.61 21.49 -1.35
C THR A 191 -11.78 21.91 -2.57
N PHE A 192 -12.46 22.36 -3.63
CA PHE A 192 -11.81 22.97 -4.78
C PHE A 192 -10.96 24.18 -4.39
N ALA A 193 -11.41 24.97 -3.41
CA ALA A 193 -10.66 26.12 -2.92
C ALA A 193 -9.33 25.70 -2.30
N GLU A 194 -9.33 24.66 -1.47
CA GLU A 194 -8.10 24.08 -0.91
C GLU A 194 -7.21 23.49 -2.01
N ALA A 195 -7.77 22.70 -2.92
CA ALA A 195 -7.03 22.14 -4.05
C ALA A 195 -6.35 23.22 -4.89
N ARG A 196 -7.03 24.36 -5.10
CA ARG A 196 -6.47 25.51 -5.84
C ARG A 196 -5.34 26.19 -5.07
N GLN A 197 -5.48 26.38 -3.76
CA GLN A 197 -4.43 26.94 -2.90
C GLN A 197 -3.18 26.04 -2.87
N LEU A 198 -3.36 24.72 -2.94
CA LEU A 198 -2.25 23.78 -2.99
C LEU A 198 -1.44 23.93 -4.29
N LEU A 199 -2.07 24.25 -5.43
CA LEU A 199 -1.30 24.57 -6.63
C LEU A 199 -0.38 25.79 -6.43
N ASP A 200 -0.86 26.82 -5.73
CA ASP A 200 -0.04 28.00 -5.44
C ASP A 200 1.12 27.66 -4.49
N ARG A 201 0.84 26.89 -3.44
CA ARG A 201 1.86 26.44 -2.48
C ARG A 201 2.95 25.60 -3.15
N TYR A 202 2.59 24.75 -4.10
CA TYR A 202 3.50 23.80 -4.74
C TYR A 202 3.87 24.21 -6.18
N GLY A 203 4.28 25.48 -6.36
CA GLY A 203 4.92 25.95 -7.60
C GLY A 203 4.13 26.98 -8.41
N GLY A 204 2.92 27.34 -8.00
CA GLY A 204 2.10 28.33 -8.70
C GLY A 204 1.33 27.76 -9.90
N ALA A 205 0.22 28.40 -10.26
CA ALA A 205 -0.60 28.02 -11.41
C ALA A 205 0.18 27.78 -12.73
N PRO A 206 1.22 28.57 -13.10
CA PRO A 206 1.98 28.35 -14.33
C PRO A 206 2.74 27.02 -14.39
N ALA A 207 2.98 26.36 -13.26
CA ALA A 207 3.68 25.08 -13.21
C ALA A 207 2.77 23.88 -13.56
N TYR A 208 1.47 24.10 -13.74
CA TYR A 208 0.47 23.06 -13.97
C TYR A 208 -0.17 23.19 -15.36
N PRO A 209 -0.72 22.10 -15.93
CA PRO A 209 -1.47 22.18 -17.18
C PRO A 209 -2.62 23.18 -17.08
N ALA A 210 -2.82 24.00 -18.11
CA ALA A 210 -3.84 25.05 -18.10
C ALA A 210 -5.26 24.51 -17.83
N ALA A 211 -5.59 23.33 -18.35
CA ALA A 211 -6.88 22.67 -18.11
C ALA A 211 -7.10 22.30 -16.63
N VAL A 212 -6.02 21.90 -15.93
CA VAL A 212 -6.05 21.57 -14.49
C VAL A 212 -6.35 22.83 -13.68
N VAL A 213 -5.62 23.92 -13.92
CA VAL A 213 -5.82 25.20 -13.25
C VAL A 213 -7.24 25.71 -13.50
N ALA A 214 -7.65 25.75 -14.77
CA ALA A 214 -8.98 26.22 -15.16
C ALA A 214 -10.10 25.41 -14.48
N ARG A 215 -9.96 24.09 -14.37
CA ARG A 215 -10.94 23.26 -13.66
C ARG A 215 -11.03 23.63 -12.18
N LEU A 216 -9.90 23.75 -11.49
CA LEU A 216 -9.92 24.08 -10.06
C LEU A 216 -10.46 25.48 -9.81
N ASP A 217 -10.13 26.45 -10.67
CA ASP A 217 -10.67 27.81 -10.60
C ASP A 217 -12.20 27.83 -10.79
N ARG A 218 -12.70 27.07 -11.78
CA ARG A 218 -14.15 26.92 -12.01
C ARG A 218 -14.85 26.27 -10.82
N GLY A 219 -14.24 25.22 -10.25
CA GLY A 219 -14.74 24.56 -9.06
C GLY A 219 -14.77 25.48 -7.84
N ALA A 220 -13.73 26.29 -7.64
CA ALA A 220 -13.67 27.28 -6.55
C ALA A 220 -14.72 28.40 -6.69
N ARG A 221 -15.17 28.68 -7.92
CA ARG A 221 -16.31 29.58 -8.20
C ARG A 221 -17.68 28.90 -8.16
N GLY A 222 -17.75 27.59 -7.90
CA GLY A 222 -19.00 26.83 -7.83
C GLY A 222 -19.60 26.47 -9.19
N GLU A 223 -18.86 26.60 -10.29
CA GLU A 223 -19.34 26.25 -11.64
C GLU A 223 -19.30 24.74 -11.93
N VAL A 224 -18.60 23.97 -11.08
CA VAL A 224 -18.48 22.51 -11.15
C VAL A 224 -18.85 21.96 -9.78
N PRO A 225 -19.66 20.88 -9.70
CA PRO A 225 -20.04 20.30 -8.42
C PRO A 225 -18.80 19.79 -7.67
N GLU A 226 -18.81 20.03 -6.37
CA GLU A 226 -17.78 19.58 -5.45
C GLU A 226 -17.73 18.04 -5.35
N THR A 227 -16.58 17.48 -4.93
CA THR A 227 -16.47 16.05 -4.59
C THR A 227 -17.51 15.67 -3.53
N PRO A 228 -18.09 14.44 -3.57
CA PRO A 228 -19.05 13.96 -2.57
C PRO A 228 -18.62 14.22 -1.13
N LYS A 229 -19.29 15.17 -0.48
CA LYS A 229 -18.99 15.62 0.88
C LYS A 229 -19.49 14.62 1.94
N PRO A 230 -19.03 14.74 3.20
CA PRO A 230 -19.70 14.05 4.31
C PRO A 230 -21.21 14.31 4.28
N MET A 231 -22.02 13.30 4.56
CA MET A 231 -23.49 13.33 4.43
C MET A 231 -24.05 13.33 3.00
N TYR A 232 -23.23 13.13 1.96
CA TYR A 232 -23.76 12.95 0.60
C TYR A 232 -24.75 11.75 0.59
N PRO A 233 -26.02 11.93 0.15
CA PRO A 233 -27.09 10.95 0.42
C PRO A 233 -26.78 9.52 -0.03
N ARG A 234 -26.10 9.35 -1.17
CA ARG A 234 -25.73 8.03 -1.70
C ARG A 234 -24.59 7.35 -0.92
N LEU A 235 -23.75 8.13 -0.23
CA LEU A 235 -22.62 7.60 0.54
C LEU A 235 -23.03 7.16 1.95
N VAL A 236 -24.21 7.56 2.44
CA VAL A 236 -24.74 7.12 3.75
C VAL A 236 -24.87 5.59 3.83
N ARG A 237 -25.05 4.92 2.69
CA ARG A 237 -25.15 3.45 2.57
C ARG A 237 -23.82 2.79 2.18
N SER A 238 -22.72 3.53 2.26
CA SER A 238 -21.37 3.05 1.98
C SER A 238 -20.63 2.74 3.27
N ASP A 239 -19.99 1.59 3.31
CA ASP A 239 -19.21 1.13 4.44
C ASP A 239 -17.86 0.60 3.97
N ILE A 240 -16.86 0.73 4.82
CA ILE A 240 -15.47 0.38 4.52
C ILE A 240 -14.83 -0.34 5.68
N LYS A 241 -14.16 -1.46 5.38
CA LYS A 241 -13.44 -2.26 6.36
C LYS A 241 -12.05 -2.58 5.85
N VAL A 242 -11.04 -2.23 6.65
CA VAL A 242 -9.68 -2.71 6.45
C VAL A 242 -9.63 -4.17 6.89
N ILE A 243 -9.27 -5.06 5.98
CA ILE A 243 -9.22 -6.51 6.19
C ILE A 243 -7.79 -7.05 6.17
N GLY A 244 -6.82 -6.23 5.77
CA GLY A 244 -5.40 -6.57 5.86
C GLY A 244 -4.59 -5.31 6.06
N SER A 245 -3.65 -5.32 7.00
CA SER A 245 -2.67 -4.24 7.19
C SER A 245 -1.34 -4.78 7.71
N ARG A 246 -0.39 -3.87 7.96
CA ARG A 246 0.94 -4.18 8.50
C ARG A 246 0.87 -5.03 9.79
N ARG A 247 -0.19 -4.84 10.59
CA ARG A 247 -0.40 -5.61 11.82
C ARG A 247 -0.63 -7.09 11.53
N ASP A 248 -1.33 -7.44 10.45
CA ASP A 248 -1.55 -8.84 10.07
C ASP A 248 -0.23 -9.52 9.66
N ALA A 249 0.67 -8.80 8.97
CA ALA A 249 2.00 -9.31 8.67
C ALA A 249 2.81 -9.56 9.96
N MET A 250 2.79 -8.62 10.91
CA MET A 250 3.46 -8.79 12.20
C MET A 250 2.88 -9.97 13.00
N LEU A 251 1.57 -10.13 13.03
CA LEU A 251 0.91 -11.25 13.71
C LEU A 251 1.26 -12.59 13.08
N GLY A 252 1.34 -12.64 11.74
CA GLY A 252 1.81 -13.81 11.01
C GLY A 252 3.25 -14.19 11.37
N ALA A 253 4.15 -13.22 11.40
CA ALA A 253 5.55 -13.43 11.77
C ALA A 253 5.69 -13.86 13.24
N GLN A 254 4.96 -13.22 14.16
CA GLN A 254 4.91 -13.60 15.56
C GLN A 254 4.43 -15.04 15.74
N GLY A 255 3.32 -15.43 15.10
CA GLY A 255 2.79 -16.79 15.20
C GLY A 255 3.78 -17.84 14.72
N ARG A 256 4.53 -17.54 13.64
CA ARG A 256 5.60 -18.42 13.16
C ARG A 256 6.78 -18.48 14.13
N ALA A 257 7.23 -17.36 14.67
CA ALA A 257 8.35 -17.31 15.61
C ALA A 257 8.05 -18.07 16.91
N LEU A 258 6.86 -17.87 17.49
CA LEU A 258 6.39 -18.65 18.65
C LEU A 258 6.37 -20.15 18.36
N GLY A 259 5.86 -20.55 17.19
CA GLY A 259 5.85 -21.95 16.76
C GLY A 259 7.25 -22.56 16.53
N LEU A 260 8.29 -21.73 16.39
CA LEU A 260 9.68 -22.13 16.31
C LEU A 260 10.40 -22.08 17.67
N GLY A 261 9.71 -21.73 18.75
CA GLY A 261 10.27 -21.68 20.11
C GLY A 261 10.95 -20.37 20.48
N TYR A 262 10.77 -19.30 19.68
CA TYR A 262 11.23 -17.97 20.04
C TYR A 262 10.25 -17.31 21.01
N GLU A 263 10.80 -16.58 21.98
CA GLU A 263 10.09 -15.50 22.62
C GLU A 263 9.86 -14.37 21.61
N VAL A 264 8.76 -13.63 21.71
CA VAL A 264 8.44 -12.59 20.72
C VAL A 264 8.16 -11.24 21.36
N VAL A 265 8.86 -10.21 20.88
CA VAL A 265 8.55 -8.80 21.15
C VAL A 265 8.05 -8.17 19.85
N ARG A 266 6.90 -7.50 19.90
CA ARG A 266 6.35 -6.76 18.76
C ARG A 266 6.49 -5.26 19.01
N ILE A 267 7.08 -4.54 18.06
CA ILE A 267 7.14 -3.07 18.10
C ILE A 267 5.98 -2.54 17.27
N GLU A 268 5.00 -1.95 17.95
CA GLU A 268 3.77 -1.45 17.32
C GLU A 268 3.98 -0.18 16.51
N GLU A 269 4.92 0.67 16.95
CA GLU A 269 5.25 1.93 16.28
C GLU A 269 5.82 1.64 14.88
N PRO A 270 5.25 2.22 13.81
CA PRO A 270 5.71 1.94 12.46
C PRO A 270 7.12 2.49 12.21
N VAL A 271 7.94 1.70 11.52
CA VAL A 271 9.26 2.12 11.07
C VAL A 271 9.12 2.98 9.82
N ILE A 272 9.32 4.29 9.97
CA ILE A 272 9.15 5.28 8.89
C ILE A 272 10.41 6.15 8.72
N GLY A 273 10.45 6.92 7.64
CA GLY A 273 11.56 7.81 7.32
C GLY A 273 12.60 7.14 6.43
N GLU A 274 13.76 7.79 6.31
CA GLU A 274 14.82 7.34 5.40
C GLU A 274 15.46 6.04 5.85
N ALA A 275 15.46 5.02 5.00
CA ALA A 275 15.79 3.63 5.32
C ALA A 275 17.12 3.50 6.08
N ARG A 276 18.19 4.11 5.57
CA ARG A 276 19.52 4.04 6.18
C ARG A 276 19.63 4.70 7.57
N VAL A 277 18.80 5.71 7.83
CA VAL A 277 18.77 6.42 9.13
C VAL A 277 17.89 5.65 10.10
N SER A 278 16.69 5.28 9.66
CA SER A 278 15.70 4.58 10.46
C SER A 278 16.18 3.20 10.88
N ALA A 279 16.98 2.50 10.05
CA ALA A 279 17.58 1.21 10.40
C ALA A 279 18.41 1.27 11.68
N LEU A 280 19.34 2.22 11.76
CA LEU A 280 20.24 2.34 12.91
C LEU A 280 19.49 2.70 14.19
N ALA A 281 18.56 3.66 14.11
CA ALA A 281 17.75 4.05 15.25
C ALA A 281 16.85 2.90 15.72
N HIS A 282 16.20 2.21 14.77
CA HIS A 282 15.29 1.12 15.05
C HIS A 282 16.00 -0.08 15.68
N VAL A 283 17.11 -0.56 15.10
CA VAL A 283 17.84 -1.73 15.62
C VAL A 283 18.37 -1.45 17.02
N ARG A 284 18.92 -0.26 17.29
CA ARG A 284 19.36 0.12 18.64
C ARG A 284 18.21 0.11 19.65
N ALA A 285 17.08 0.73 19.31
CA ALA A 285 15.91 0.79 20.18
C ALA A 285 15.31 -0.61 20.41
N ALA A 286 15.23 -1.43 19.35
CA ALA A 286 14.73 -2.80 19.41
C ALA A 286 15.58 -3.65 20.34
N VAL A 287 16.90 -3.68 20.15
CA VAL A 287 17.82 -4.45 20.99
C VAL A 287 17.81 -3.95 22.45
N ALA A 288 17.78 -2.64 22.67
CA ALA A 288 17.68 -2.07 24.02
C ALA A 288 16.38 -2.49 24.73
N SER A 289 15.24 -2.50 24.02
CA SER A 289 13.94 -2.94 24.57
C SER A 289 13.89 -4.43 24.92
N ALA A 290 14.85 -5.20 24.41
CA ALA A 290 14.96 -6.65 24.53
C ALA A 290 16.06 -7.11 25.49
N GLN A 291 16.79 -6.19 26.12
CA GLN A 291 18.01 -6.51 26.90
C GLN A 291 17.76 -7.54 28.02
N ASP A 292 16.64 -7.42 28.72
CA ASP A 292 16.28 -8.30 29.85
C ASP A 292 15.32 -9.44 29.46
N ARG A 293 15.14 -9.69 28.15
CA ARG A 293 14.23 -10.73 27.66
C ARG A 293 14.95 -12.08 27.53
N PRO A 294 14.25 -13.20 27.83
CA PRO A 294 14.79 -14.53 27.59
C PRO A 294 15.00 -14.77 26.09
N ARG A 295 15.97 -15.64 25.79
CA ARG A 295 16.37 -16.02 24.44
C ARG A 295 16.12 -17.52 24.20
N PRO A 296 15.91 -17.96 22.94
CA PRO A 296 16.01 -17.19 21.70
C PRO A 296 14.85 -16.19 21.54
N LEU A 297 15.15 -14.96 21.13
CA LEU A 297 14.17 -13.88 20.99
C LEU A 297 14.01 -13.46 19.52
N CYS A 298 12.77 -13.23 19.12
CA CYS A 298 12.39 -12.65 17.85
C CYS A 298 11.71 -11.29 18.10
N ILE A 299 12.25 -10.22 17.52
CA ILE A 299 11.62 -8.91 17.52
C ILE A 299 11.00 -8.71 16.14
N VAL A 300 9.72 -8.38 16.14
CA VAL A 300 8.94 -8.15 14.92
C VAL A 300 8.47 -6.69 14.89
N SER A 301 8.72 -6.02 13.78
CA SER A 301 8.26 -4.66 13.52
C SER A 301 7.82 -4.53 12.06
N SER A 302 7.13 -3.44 11.75
CA SER A 302 6.65 -3.15 10.40
C SER A 302 6.65 -1.66 10.15
N GLY A 303 6.60 -1.27 8.88
CA GLY A 303 6.54 0.13 8.51
C GLY A 303 6.61 0.33 7.01
N GLU A 304 7.06 1.51 6.62
CA GLU A 304 7.37 1.82 5.23
C GLU A 304 8.42 2.92 5.20
N THR A 305 9.64 2.54 4.86
CA THR A 305 10.76 3.49 4.77
C THR A 305 10.86 4.08 3.37
N THR A 306 11.67 5.12 3.20
CA THR A 306 11.97 5.74 1.90
C THR A 306 13.45 5.63 1.58
N VAL A 307 13.79 5.86 0.31
CA VAL A 307 15.16 6.04 -0.14
C VAL A 307 15.27 7.37 -0.86
N ASN A 308 16.19 8.22 -0.42
CA ASN A 308 16.64 9.37 -1.18
C ASN A 308 17.68 8.90 -2.20
N VAL A 309 17.27 8.79 -3.46
CA VAL A 309 18.12 8.29 -4.53
C VAL A 309 19.06 9.39 -5.02
N THR A 310 20.34 9.28 -4.69
CA THR A 310 21.40 10.21 -5.09
C THR A 310 22.48 9.56 -5.96
N GLY A 311 22.62 8.24 -5.88
CA GLY A 311 23.56 7.44 -6.65
C GLY A 311 22.98 6.87 -7.94
N HIS A 312 23.75 5.97 -8.56
CA HIS A 312 23.42 5.33 -9.84
C HIS A 312 23.20 3.82 -9.70
N GLY A 313 23.29 3.30 -8.49
CA GLY A 313 23.12 1.90 -8.17
C GLY A 313 21.69 1.40 -8.29
N LYS A 314 21.56 0.09 -8.01
CA LYS A 314 20.29 -0.61 -7.93
C LYS A 314 20.06 -1.08 -6.50
N GLY A 315 18.85 -0.92 -5.99
CA GLY A 315 18.48 -1.33 -4.64
C GLY A 315 17.07 -0.93 -4.29
N GLY A 316 16.68 -1.16 -3.05
CA GLY A 316 15.41 -0.73 -2.50
C GLY A 316 15.55 -0.40 -1.02
N ARG A 317 14.45 0.08 -0.44
CA ARG A 317 14.42 0.56 0.95
C ARG A 317 14.74 -0.54 1.95
N ASN A 318 14.26 -1.77 1.72
CA ASN A 318 14.50 -2.90 2.61
C ASN A 318 15.96 -3.37 2.52
N GLN A 319 16.53 -3.38 1.31
CA GLN A 319 17.95 -3.65 1.12
C GLN A 319 18.82 -2.56 1.77
N GLU A 320 18.53 -1.27 1.60
CA GLU A 320 19.27 -0.21 2.28
C GLU A 320 19.13 -0.28 3.80
N PHE A 321 17.95 -0.63 4.30
CA PHE A 321 17.72 -0.84 5.72
C PHE A 321 18.63 -1.94 6.28
N ALA A 322 18.68 -3.08 5.61
CA ALA A 322 19.54 -4.20 5.99
C ALA A 322 21.03 -3.82 5.90
N LEU A 323 21.45 -3.14 4.84
CA LEU A 323 22.86 -2.76 4.63
C LEU A 323 23.33 -1.76 5.69
N ALA A 324 22.50 -0.76 6.00
CA ALA A 324 22.81 0.21 7.05
C ALA A 324 22.93 -0.45 8.44
N ALA A 325 22.16 -1.50 8.70
CA ALA A 325 22.23 -2.24 9.96
C ALA A 325 23.43 -3.21 10.05
N ALA A 326 24.03 -3.62 8.93
CA ALA A 326 25.06 -4.66 8.89
C ALA A 326 26.26 -4.38 9.82
N GLU A 327 26.79 -3.15 9.79
CA GLU A 327 27.90 -2.75 10.68
C GLU A 327 27.51 -2.84 12.14
N LEU A 328 26.30 -2.36 12.48
CA LEU A 328 25.79 -2.36 13.84
C LEU A 328 25.68 -3.79 14.39
N LEU A 329 25.22 -4.75 13.59
CA LEU A 329 25.15 -6.17 13.95
C LEU A 329 26.54 -6.79 14.17
N GLY A 330 27.55 -6.35 13.42
CA GLY A 330 28.94 -6.80 13.56
C GLY A 330 29.63 -6.31 14.84
N THR A 331 29.16 -5.20 15.44
CA THR A 331 29.76 -4.66 16.68
C THR A 331 29.48 -5.48 17.94
N GLY A 332 28.59 -6.47 17.88
CA GLY A 332 28.12 -7.19 19.07
C GLY A 332 27.11 -6.39 19.89
N LEU A 333 26.33 -5.50 19.27
CA LEU A 333 25.24 -4.77 19.93
C LEU A 333 24.33 -5.72 20.72
N GLY A 334 24.01 -5.36 21.98
CA GLY A 334 23.17 -6.18 22.86
C GLY A 334 23.92 -7.28 23.64
N SER A 335 25.24 -7.31 23.54
CA SER A 335 26.09 -8.23 24.32
C SER A 335 26.32 -7.70 25.73
N SER A 336 26.28 -8.59 26.71
CA SER A 336 26.65 -8.25 28.09
C SER A 336 28.17 -8.07 28.21
N PRO A 337 28.66 -7.08 28.98
CA PRO A 337 30.09 -6.95 29.26
C PRO A 337 30.67 -8.26 29.80
N GLY A 338 31.76 -8.74 29.20
CA GLY A 338 32.44 -9.98 29.62
C GLY A 338 31.84 -11.29 29.08
N ARG A 339 30.93 -11.22 28.09
CA ARG A 339 30.45 -12.40 27.34
C ARG A 339 30.75 -12.25 25.85
N ASP A 340 30.90 -13.38 25.18
CA ASP A 340 31.01 -13.40 23.72
C ASP A 340 29.76 -12.76 23.09
N PRO A 341 29.94 -12.02 21.98
CA PRO A 341 28.84 -11.36 21.35
C PRO A 341 27.81 -12.36 20.86
N SER A 342 26.56 -12.12 21.24
CA SER A 342 25.49 -13.04 20.91
C SER A 342 25.12 -12.90 19.43
N PRO A 343 24.99 -14.02 18.69
CA PRO A 343 24.60 -13.96 17.29
C PRO A 343 23.28 -13.22 17.10
N MET A 344 23.27 -12.30 16.15
CA MET A 344 22.10 -11.54 15.74
C MET A 344 21.92 -11.64 14.24
N ALA A 345 20.67 -11.74 13.80
CA ALA A 345 20.28 -11.62 12.40
C ALA A 345 19.12 -10.63 12.26
N LEU A 346 19.08 -9.92 11.14
CA LEU A 346 18.00 -9.02 10.74
C LEU A 346 17.60 -9.37 9.31
N ALA A 347 16.30 -9.43 9.05
CA ALA A 347 15.73 -9.39 7.71
C ALA A 347 14.79 -8.18 7.60
N SER A 348 14.89 -7.44 6.51
CA SER A 348 13.88 -6.43 6.11
C SER A 348 13.32 -6.86 4.77
N VAL A 349 11.99 -6.95 4.67
CA VAL A 349 11.32 -7.47 3.47
C VAL A 349 10.05 -6.67 3.14
N GLY A 350 9.90 -6.32 1.86
CA GLY A 350 8.65 -5.83 1.29
C GLY A 350 7.65 -6.98 1.18
N THR A 351 6.47 -6.81 1.76
CA THR A 351 5.46 -7.88 1.81
C THR A 351 4.85 -8.22 0.45
N ASP A 352 5.03 -7.36 -0.55
CA ASP A 352 4.65 -7.63 -1.96
C ASP A 352 5.67 -8.47 -2.73
N GLY A 353 6.83 -8.73 -2.12
CA GLY A 353 7.89 -9.53 -2.69
C GLY A 353 8.83 -8.77 -3.61
N VAL A 354 8.74 -7.44 -3.63
CA VAL A 354 9.56 -6.56 -4.48
C VAL A 354 10.08 -5.38 -3.65
N ASP A 355 11.37 -5.10 -3.74
CA ASP A 355 12.01 -3.97 -3.08
C ASP A 355 12.78 -3.13 -4.09
N GLY A 356 12.31 -1.90 -4.32
CA GLY A 356 12.82 -1.03 -5.38
C GLY A 356 12.62 -1.60 -6.80
N PRO A 357 13.38 -1.15 -7.80
CA PRO A 357 13.36 -1.71 -9.16
C PRO A 357 14.16 -3.03 -9.24
N THR A 358 13.94 -3.97 -8.32
CA THR A 358 14.68 -5.24 -8.23
C THR A 358 13.75 -6.46 -8.28
N ASP A 359 14.33 -7.66 -8.35
CA ASP A 359 13.62 -8.95 -8.24
C ASP A 359 13.72 -9.57 -6.83
N ALA A 360 14.28 -8.83 -5.87
CA ALA A 360 14.36 -9.21 -4.47
C ALA A 360 13.24 -8.53 -3.68
N ALA A 361 12.75 -9.19 -2.64
CA ALA A 361 11.83 -8.63 -1.65
C ALA A 361 12.56 -7.79 -0.60
N GLY A 362 13.88 -7.93 -0.50
CA GLY A 362 14.69 -7.33 0.54
C GLY A 362 16.00 -8.08 0.72
N ALA A 363 16.59 -7.99 1.90
CA ALA A 363 17.85 -8.66 2.23
C ALA A 363 17.89 -9.08 3.71
N MET A 364 18.78 -10.02 4.01
CA MET A 364 19.14 -10.38 5.37
C MET A 364 20.58 -10.04 5.68
N VAL A 365 20.84 -9.74 6.95
CA VAL A 365 22.17 -9.49 7.49
C VAL A 365 22.31 -10.19 8.83
N ASP A 366 23.52 -10.61 9.14
CA ASP A 366 23.90 -11.22 10.41
C ASP A 366 25.22 -10.67 10.92
N SER A 367 25.61 -11.10 12.13
CA SER A 367 26.88 -10.71 12.75
C SER A 367 28.14 -11.07 11.93
N THR A 368 28.04 -11.88 10.87
CA THR A 368 29.18 -12.28 10.01
C THR A 368 29.26 -11.49 8.71
N THR A 369 28.22 -10.73 8.36
CA THR A 369 28.03 -10.12 7.04
C THR A 369 29.17 -9.19 6.67
N ILE A 370 29.65 -8.35 7.59
CA ILE A 370 30.77 -7.44 7.35
C ILE A 370 32.07 -8.20 7.07
N ALA A 371 32.38 -9.22 7.87
CA ALA A 371 33.57 -10.04 7.64
C ALA A 371 33.49 -10.83 6.31
N ARG A 372 32.28 -11.20 5.85
CA ARG A 372 32.08 -11.77 4.51
C ARG A 372 32.33 -10.73 3.41
N ALA A 373 31.78 -9.52 3.57
CA ALA A 373 31.97 -8.41 2.64
C ALA A 373 33.45 -8.04 2.46
N GLU A 374 34.21 -7.95 3.55
CA GLU A 374 35.64 -7.62 3.51
C GLU A 374 36.46 -8.65 2.72
N ARG A 375 36.14 -9.95 2.88
CA ARG A 375 36.79 -11.04 2.13
C ARG A 375 36.55 -10.96 0.63
N GLU A 376 35.38 -10.45 0.23
CA GLU A 376 35.01 -10.20 -1.17
C GLU A 376 35.43 -8.81 -1.68
N GLY A 377 36.13 -8.01 -0.85
CA GLY A 377 36.54 -6.65 -1.21
C GLY A 377 35.38 -5.65 -1.33
N LEU A 378 34.21 -5.98 -0.77
CA LEU A 378 33.02 -5.13 -0.78
C LEU A 378 33.08 -4.11 0.35
N ARG A 379 32.70 -2.86 0.03
CA ARG A 379 32.75 -1.72 0.94
C ARG A 379 31.34 -1.20 1.23
N PRO A 380 30.71 -1.60 2.35
CA PRO A 380 29.31 -1.28 2.65
C PRO A 380 28.97 0.21 2.51
N ASP A 381 29.85 1.07 2.99
CA ASP A 381 29.74 2.54 2.91
C ASP A 381 29.57 3.04 1.47
N ARG A 382 30.33 2.48 0.52
CA ARG A 382 30.28 2.86 -0.90
C ARG A 382 29.00 2.38 -1.57
N PHE A 383 28.59 1.14 -1.30
CA PHE A 383 27.35 0.60 -1.88
C PHE A 383 26.13 1.35 -1.34
N LEU A 384 26.13 1.73 -0.06
CA LEU A 384 25.04 2.50 0.51
C LEU A 384 25.01 3.94 -0.04
N SER A 385 26.17 4.60 -0.19
CA SER A 385 26.23 5.97 -0.75
C SER A 385 25.79 6.04 -2.21
N ASP A 386 26.02 4.97 -2.98
CA ASP A 386 25.63 4.88 -4.40
C ASP A 386 24.22 4.28 -4.62
N ASN A 387 23.44 4.06 -3.55
CA ASN A 387 22.13 3.39 -3.62
C ASN A 387 22.19 2.01 -4.31
N ASN A 388 23.28 1.27 -4.12
CA ASN A 388 23.61 0.03 -4.83
C ASN A 388 23.51 -1.23 -3.96
N ALA A 389 22.63 -1.25 -2.97
CA ALA A 389 22.51 -2.34 -2.00
C ALA A 389 22.22 -3.71 -2.65
N TYR A 390 21.56 -3.75 -3.82
CA TYR A 390 21.28 -4.99 -4.54
C TYR A 390 22.57 -5.72 -4.95
N ALA A 391 23.53 -4.99 -5.52
CA ALA A 391 24.80 -5.58 -5.95
C ALA A 391 25.63 -6.09 -4.77
N PHE A 392 25.59 -5.38 -3.63
CA PHE A 392 26.24 -5.82 -2.39
C PHE A 392 25.71 -7.17 -1.92
N PHE A 393 24.40 -7.30 -1.75
CA PHE A 393 23.80 -8.55 -1.26
C PHE A 393 23.80 -9.67 -2.30
N SER A 394 23.75 -9.33 -3.59
CA SER A 394 23.90 -10.32 -4.66
C SER A 394 25.26 -11.01 -4.60
N ALA A 395 26.34 -10.25 -4.36
CA ALA A 395 27.68 -10.79 -4.22
C ALA A 395 27.84 -11.70 -2.98
N LEU A 396 27.08 -11.43 -1.90
CA LEU A 396 27.11 -12.23 -0.68
C LEU A 396 26.11 -13.39 -0.63
N GLY A 397 25.15 -13.44 -1.56
CA GLY A 397 24.06 -14.42 -1.55
C GLY A 397 22.99 -14.15 -0.48
N ASP A 398 22.85 -12.90 -0.03
CA ASP A 398 22.02 -12.51 1.12
C ASP A 398 20.70 -11.80 0.70
N LEU A 399 20.39 -11.81 -0.60
CA LEU A 399 19.11 -11.32 -1.11
C LEU A 399 17.96 -12.27 -0.77
N ILE A 400 16.80 -11.72 -0.42
CA ILE A 400 15.60 -12.50 -0.16
C ILE A 400 14.72 -12.46 -1.41
N HIS A 401 14.56 -13.60 -2.07
CA HIS A 401 13.68 -13.75 -3.23
C HIS A 401 12.43 -14.55 -2.86
N THR A 402 11.28 -13.86 -2.80
CA THR A 402 9.97 -14.51 -2.61
C THR A 402 9.20 -14.67 -3.91
N GLY A 403 9.57 -13.87 -4.93
CA GLY A 403 8.67 -13.55 -6.05
C GLY A 403 7.47 -12.71 -5.61
N PRO A 404 6.61 -12.28 -6.55
CA PRO A 404 5.39 -11.53 -6.23
C PRO A 404 4.47 -12.33 -5.31
N THR A 405 4.16 -11.80 -4.13
CA THR A 405 3.35 -12.50 -3.12
C THR A 405 1.84 -12.39 -3.36
N GLY A 406 1.43 -11.45 -4.22
CA GLY A 406 0.02 -11.14 -4.47
C GLY A 406 -0.66 -10.37 -3.33
N THR A 407 0.09 -9.73 -2.44
CA THR A 407 -0.41 -8.81 -1.40
C THR A 407 0.52 -7.60 -1.26
N ASN A 408 0.11 -6.55 -0.53
CA ASN A 408 1.02 -5.50 -0.08
C ASN A 408 0.45 -4.88 1.20
N VAL A 409 1.20 -4.96 2.30
CA VAL A 409 0.88 -4.35 3.59
C VAL A 409 2.08 -3.63 4.21
N GLY A 410 2.98 -3.12 3.35
CA GLY A 410 4.20 -2.43 3.74
C GLY A 410 5.40 -3.36 3.91
N ASP A 411 6.34 -2.93 4.74
CA ASP A 411 7.57 -3.66 5.05
C ASP A 411 7.44 -4.42 6.38
N LEU A 412 8.12 -5.55 6.48
CA LEU A 412 8.26 -6.36 7.69
C LEU A 412 9.74 -6.45 8.06
N GLN A 413 10.09 -6.09 9.29
CA GLN A 413 11.42 -6.27 9.85
C GLN A 413 11.39 -7.36 10.93
N VAL A 414 12.34 -8.27 10.88
CA VAL A 414 12.49 -9.39 11.82
C VAL A 414 13.92 -9.40 12.33
N ILE A 415 14.11 -9.23 13.64
CA ILE A 415 15.41 -9.34 14.30
C ILE A 415 15.40 -10.59 15.17
N LEU A 416 16.40 -11.45 15.00
CA LEU A 416 16.60 -12.65 15.83
C LEU A 416 17.82 -12.44 16.73
N LEU A 417 17.65 -12.75 18.01
CA LEU A 417 18.71 -12.75 19.01
C LEU A 417 18.84 -14.15 19.61
N ALA A 418 20.04 -14.73 19.51
CA ALA A 418 20.35 -16.06 20.02
C ALA A 418 20.72 -16.06 21.52
#